data_AF-A0A6M2CQL6-F1
#
_entry.id   AF-A0A6M2CQL6-F1
#
_cell.length_a   1.000
_cell.length_b   1.000
_cell.length_c   1.000
_cell.angle_alpha   90.00
_cell.angle_beta   90.00
_cell.angle_gamma   90.00
#
_symmetry.space_group_name_H-M   'P 1'
#
loop_
_entity.id
_entity.type
_entity.pdbx_description
1 polymer ?
#
loop_
_entity_poly.entity_id
_entity_poly.type
_entity_poly.pdbx_seq_one_letter_code
_entity_poly.pdbx_strand_id
1 'polypeptide(L)'
;MHVAEKSVRVCICLMIGLSPLTFANGLFYPELRSDLQEYQDASKCYPNVGEWYLMYRNYEVDAIIGGTAKCVKYSIHGSYENFSTSAMFTFGRDGYTKGKLTLSSTDCYIGKNVKTFVPQNNNYPEEWTQIIYMNCETCFVARHPYAKNGLGCSLWRRSNNLYESAYCCEFIFDQNCGASRKYYMYNPTCTWTTTTETP
;
A
#
# COMPACT_ATOMS: atom_id res chain seq x y z
N MET A 1 -39.59 11.01 20.16
CA MET A 1 -39.06 11.07 18.78
C MET A 1 -38.03 12.18 18.72
N HIS A 2 -36.75 11.87 18.88
CA HIS A 2 -35.67 12.83 18.68
C HIS A 2 -35.17 12.71 17.25
N VAL A 3 -35.38 13.78 16.47
CA VAL A 3 -34.81 13.95 15.14
C VAL A 3 -33.36 14.38 15.35
N ALA A 4 -32.42 13.52 14.94
CA ALA A 4 -31.01 13.84 14.95
C ALA A 4 -30.68 14.82 13.81
N GLU A 5 -30.33 16.05 14.16
CA GLU A 5 -29.69 17.00 13.25
C GLU A 5 -28.33 16.42 12.79
N LYS A 6 -28.26 16.02 11.53
CA LYS A 6 -26.97 15.75 10.88
C LYS A 6 -26.26 17.09 10.65
N SER A 7 -25.26 17.37 11.49
CA SER A 7 -24.27 18.42 11.23
C SER A 7 -23.53 18.13 9.92
N VAL A 8 -23.95 18.77 8.84
CA VAL A 8 -23.20 18.84 7.59
C VAL A 8 -22.08 19.87 7.79
N ARG A 9 -20.85 19.41 7.99
CA ARG A 9 -19.67 20.30 7.96
C ARG A 9 -19.37 20.65 6.51
N VAL A 10 -19.80 21.83 6.09
CA VAL A 10 -19.37 22.46 4.83
C VAL A 10 -17.95 23.00 5.05
N CYS A 11 -16.95 22.37 4.46
CA CYS A 11 -15.58 22.87 4.46
C CYS A 11 -15.38 23.84 3.29
N ILE A 12 -15.19 25.12 3.60
CA ILE A 12 -14.89 26.17 2.63
C ILE A 12 -13.39 26.10 2.33
N CYS A 13 -13.00 25.69 1.12
CA CYS A 13 -11.68 25.98 0.58
C CYS A 13 -11.61 27.48 0.27
N LEU A 14 -10.84 28.23 1.07
CA LEU A 14 -10.55 29.63 0.84
C LEU A 14 -9.76 29.78 -0.46
N MET A 15 -10.44 30.16 -1.55
CA MET A 15 -9.81 30.56 -2.80
C MET A 15 -9.30 32.00 -2.65
N ILE A 16 -8.10 32.16 -2.11
CA ILE A 16 -7.44 33.46 -2.04
C ILE A 16 -6.82 33.77 -3.41
N GLY A 17 -7.41 34.75 -4.10
CA GLY A 17 -6.75 35.83 -4.85
C GLY A 17 -5.78 35.47 -5.98
N LEU A 18 -6.07 36.00 -7.18
CA LEU A 18 -5.14 36.06 -8.32
C LEU A 18 -3.74 36.55 -7.90
N SER A 19 -2.79 35.63 -7.80
CA SER A 19 -1.35 35.89 -7.82
C SER A 19 -0.76 35.39 -9.15
N PRO A 20 0.27 36.06 -9.71
CA PRO A 20 0.93 35.57 -10.92
C PRO A 20 1.40 34.13 -10.70
N LEU A 21 1.16 33.26 -11.70
CA LEU A 21 1.45 31.82 -11.69
C LEU A 21 2.92 31.53 -11.39
N THR A 22 3.28 31.54 -10.11
CA THR A 22 4.30 30.63 -9.60
C THR A 22 3.66 29.25 -9.65
N PHE A 23 4.04 28.45 -10.65
CA PHE A 23 3.89 27.00 -10.55
C PHE A 23 4.72 26.58 -9.34
N ALA A 24 4.12 26.62 -8.16
CA ALA A 24 4.61 25.84 -7.05
C ALA A 24 4.62 24.41 -7.59
N ASN A 25 5.81 23.84 -7.75
CA ASN A 25 6.03 22.43 -8.05
C ASN A 25 5.56 21.56 -6.87
N GLY A 26 4.33 21.77 -6.40
CA GLY A 26 3.66 20.88 -5.47
C GLY A 26 3.44 19.60 -6.24
N LEU A 27 4.05 18.51 -5.78
CA LEU A 27 3.68 17.19 -6.25
C LEU A 27 2.20 17.00 -5.94
N PHE A 28 1.38 17.05 -6.98
CA PHE A 28 -0.02 16.69 -6.90
C PHE A 28 -0.08 15.17 -6.90
N TYR A 29 -0.41 14.61 -5.74
CA TYR A 29 -0.66 13.19 -5.57
C TYR A 29 -2.16 12.95 -5.73
N PRO A 30 -2.63 12.40 -6.87
CA PRO A 30 -4.06 12.25 -7.12
C PRO A 30 -4.75 11.40 -6.06
N GLU A 31 -4.02 10.50 -5.41
CA GLU A 31 -4.55 9.65 -4.35
C GLU A 31 -4.88 10.38 -3.04
N LEU A 32 -4.43 11.63 -2.82
CA LEU A 32 -4.75 12.39 -1.59
C LEU A 32 -6.12 13.09 -1.65
N ARG A 33 -6.90 12.79 -2.68
CA ARG A 33 -8.28 13.22 -2.85
C ARG A 33 -9.24 12.42 -1.95
N SER A 34 -9.85 13.09 -0.97
CA SER A 34 -10.73 12.43 0.01
C SER A 34 -12.00 11.81 -0.58
N ASP A 35 -12.42 12.21 -1.78
CA ASP A 35 -13.51 11.57 -2.52
C ASP A 35 -13.15 10.16 -3.02
N LEU A 36 -11.85 9.81 -3.07
CA LEU A 36 -11.38 8.48 -3.45
C LEU A 36 -11.26 7.50 -2.27
N GLN A 37 -11.57 7.94 -1.04
CA GLN A 37 -11.35 7.15 0.17
C GLN A 37 -12.01 5.77 0.16
N GLU A 38 -13.12 5.61 -0.56
CA GLU A 38 -13.82 4.33 -0.67
C GLU A 38 -12.93 3.24 -1.29
N TYR A 39 -12.07 3.63 -2.24
CA TYR A 39 -11.13 2.77 -2.97
C TYR A 39 -9.78 2.62 -2.26
N GLN A 40 -9.56 3.32 -1.16
CA GLN A 40 -8.28 3.40 -0.46
C GLN A 40 -8.33 2.85 0.96
N ASP A 41 -9.53 2.59 1.48
CA ASP A 41 -9.73 2.11 2.84
C ASP A 41 -9.27 0.66 3.00
N ALA A 42 -8.03 0.49 3.44
CA ALA A 42 -7.42 -0.81 3.67
C ALA A 42 -8.11 -1.60 4.78
N SER A 43 -8.82 -0.94 5.71
CA SER A 43 -9.47 -1.62 6.84
C SER A 43 -10.54 -2.62 6.39
N LYS A 44 -11.15 -2.40 5.22
CA LYS A 44 -12.13 -3.30 4.61
C LYS A 44 -11.55 -4.67 4.25
N CYS A 45 -10.23 -4.79 4.13
CA CYS A 45 -9.57 -6.05 3.75
C CYS A 45 -9.12 -6.90 4.96
N TYR A 46 -9.26 -6.39 6.19
CA TYR A 46 -8.84 -7.09 7.41
C TYR A 46 -10.05 -7.72 8.13
N PRO A 47 -9.88 -8.86 8.81
CA PRO A 47 -8.63 -9.63 8.97
C PRO A 47 -8.29 -10.53 7.76
N ASN A 48 -9.14 -10.63 6.74
CA ASN A 48 -9.00 -11.61 5.65
C ASN A 48 -7.99 -11.20 4.56
N VAL A 49 -6.81 -10.72 4.96
CA VAL A 49 -5.81 -10.14 4.04
C VAL A 49 -4.97 -11.18 3.30
N GLY A 50 -5.01 -12.47 3.69
CA GLY A 50 -4.30 -13.56 3.00
C GLY A 50 -2.84 -13.22 2.65
N GLU A 51 -2.31 -13.81 1.58
CA GLU A 51 -0.97 -13.51 1.09
C GLU A 51 -1.02 -12.61 -0.17
N TRP A 52 -0.06 -11.69 -0.26
CA TRP A 52 0.14 -10.82 -1.41
C TRP A 52 1.54 -10.99 -1.97
N TYR A 53 1.68 -10.94 -3.28
CA TYR A 53 2.97 -10.89 -3.97
C TYR A 53 3.22 -9.49 -4.51
N LEU A 54 4.43 -8.98 -4.32
CA LEU A 54 4.89 -7.77 -5.01
C LEU A 54 5.16 -8.13 -6.46
N MET A 55 4.36 -7.58 -7.37
CA MET A 55 4.52 -7.85 -8.80
C MET A 55 5.66 -7.02 -9.37
N TYR A 56 5.59 -5.71 -9.14
CA TYR A 56 6.61 -4.77 -9.55
C TYR A 56 6.54 -3.48 -8.74
N ARG A 57 7.65 -2.75 -8.77
CA ARG A 57 7.78 -1.40 -8.20
C ARG A 57 8.61 -0.50 -9.12
N ASN A 58 8.53 0.81 -8.95
CA ASN A 58 9.25 1.76 -9.82
C ASN A 58 10.57 2.31 -9.22
N TYR A 59 11.11 1.62 -8.22
CA TYR A 59 12.35 1.92 -7.52
C TYR A 59 13.13 0.62 -7.26
N GLU A 60 14.46 0.67 -7.28
CA GLU A 60 15.29 -0.53 -7.40
C GLU A 60 15.50 -1.26 -6.07
N VAL A 61 15.73 -0.53 -4.99
CA VAL A 61 16.16 -1.07 -3.69
C VAL A 61 15.16 -0.68 -2.61
N ASP A 62 14.84 -1.62 -1.73
CA ASP A 62 14.03 -1.38 -0.53
C ASP A 62 14.58 -2.21 0.64
N ALA A 63 15.07 -1.55 1.69
CA ALA A 63 15.75 -2.23 2.78
C ALA A 63 14.82 -3.16 3.59
N ILE A 64 13.54 -2.82 3.73
CA ILE A 64 12.59 -3.59 4.54
C ILE A 64 12.16 -4.88 3.83
N ILE A 65 12.05 -4.83 2.51
CA ILE A 65 11.57 -5.96 1.70
C ILE A 65 12.67 -6.61 0.85
N GLY A 66 13.88 -6.70 1.40
CA GLY A 66 14.95 -7.56 0.88
C GLY A 66 15.88 -6.95 -0.15
N GLY A 67 16.02 -5.62 -0.17
CA GLY A 67 16.89 -4.92 -1.11
C GLY A 67 16.39 -5.10 -2.53
N THR A 68 17.16 -5.78 -3.38
CA THR A 68 16.81 -6.12 -4.77
C THR A 68 16.25 -7.53 -4.94
N ALA A 69 16.08 -8.28 -3.83
CA ALA A 69 15.60 -9.65 -3.84
C ALA A 69 14.22 -9.79 -4.52
N LYS A 70 14.03 -10.90 -5.22
CA LYS A 70 12.75 -11.25 -5.88
C LYS A 70 11.83 -12.02 -4.93
N CYS A 71 10.63 -12.31 -5.40
CA CYS A 71 9.66 -13.15 -4.70
C CYS A 71 9.21 -12.58 -3.36
N VAL A 72 9.04 -11.26 -3.30
CA VAL A 72 8.56 -10.60 -2.09
C VAL A 72 7.10 -10.98 -1.86
N LYS A 73 6.81 -11.56 -0.69
CA LYS A 73 5.45 -11.82 -0.22
C LYS A 73 5.16 -10.98 1.01
N TYR A 74 3.91 -10.56 1.16
CA TYR A 74 3.38 -9.91 2.34
C TYR A 74 2.26 -10.77 2.92
N SER A 75 2.37 -11.10 4.20
CA SER A 75 1.39 -11.87 4.95
C SER A 75 1.11 -11.22 6.31
N ILE A 76 -0.08 -11.46 6.84
CA ILE A 76 -0.42 -11.09 8.21
C ILE A 76 -0.43 -12.32 9.11
N HIS A 77 -0.10 -12.11 10.38
CA HIS A 77 -0.06 -13.15 11.40
C HIS A 77 -0.67 -12.61 12.70
N GLY A 78 -1.42 -13.46 13.41
CA GLY A 78 -2.06 -13.10 14.67
C GLY A 78 -3.41 -12.39 14.50
N SER A 79 -3.95 -11.88 15.61
CA SER A 79 -5.23 -11.17 15.62
C SER A 79 -5.11 -9.78 14.98
N TYR A 80 -6.24 -9.29 14.48
CA TYR A 80 -6.39 -7.92 14.01
C TYR A 80 -7.24 -7.16 15.02
N GLU A 81 -6.63 -6.20 15.71
CA GLU A 81 -7.26 -5.46 16.80
C GLU A 81 -6.88 -3.98 16.69
N ASN A 82 -7.86 -3.09 16.87
CA ASN A 82 -7.65 -1.64 16.84
C ASN A 82 -6.83 -1.17 15.61
N PHE A 83 -7.18 -1.69 14.44
CA PHE A 83 -6.49 -1.40 13.17
C PHE A 83 -5.01 -1.82 13.12
N SER A 84 -4.61 -2.76 13.96
CA SER A 84 -3.25 -3.25 14.07
C SER A 84 -3.18 -4.77 13.97
N THR A 85 -2.09 -5.30 13.41
CA THR A 85 -1.78 -6.74 13.40
C THR A 85 -0.27 -6.96 13.25
N SER A 86 0.20 -8.21 13.42
CA SER A 86 1.58 -8.55 13.06
C SER A 86 1.63 -8.87 11.56
N ALA A 87 2.69 -8.42 10.90
CA ALA A 87 2.91 -8.67 9.49
C ALA A 87 4.31 -9.20 9.24
N MET A 88 4.46 -9.94 8.16
CA MET A 88 5.73 -10.45 7.69
C MET A 88 5.89 -10.19 6.20
N PHE A 89 7.07 -9.70 5.83
CA PHE A 89 7.55 -9.75 4.47
C PHE A 89 8.54 -10.90 4.34
N THR A 90 8.39 -11.74 3.33
CA THR A 90 9.39 -12.76 2.96
C THR A 90 9.93 -12.45 1.57
N PHE A 91 11.19 -12.78 1.30
CA PHE A 91 11.85 -12.44 0.04
C PHE A 91 13.07 -13.35 -0.22
N GLY A 92 13.40 -13.53 -1.49
CA GLY A 92 14.44 -14.48 -1.89
C GLY A 92 14.07 -15.91 -1.49
N ARG A 93 15.07 -16.67 -1.01
CA ARG A 93 14.86 -18.04 -0.51
C ARG A 93 14.49 -18.06 0.97
N ASP A 94 15.27 -17.35 1.80
CA ASP A 94 15.20 -17.47 3.26
C ASP A 94 15.06 -16.10 3.97
N GLY A 95 14.95 -15.02 3.20
CA GLY A 95 14.90 -13.66 3.75
C GLY A 95 13.52 -13.33 4.31
N TYR A 96 13.49 -12.66 5.47
CA TYR A 96 12.24 -12.15 6.03
C TYR A 96 12.45 -10.90 6.87
N THR A 97 11.37 -10.13 7.04
CA THR A 97 11.26 -9.04 8.01
C THR A 97 9.88 -9.11 8.66
N LYS A 98 9.84 -9.23 9.99
CA LYS A 98 8.61 -9.23 10.79
C LYS A 98 8.45 -7.90 11.51
N GLY A 99 7.21 -7.51 11.74
CA GLY A 99 6.92 -6.25 12.40
C GLY A 99 5.43 -6.07 12.69
N LYS A 100 5.11 -4.91 13.23
CA LYS A 100 3.74 -4.48 13.50
C LYS A 100 3.24 -3.64 12.35
N LEU A 101 2.08 -3.97 11.81
CA LEU A 101 1.37 -3.14 10.84
C LEU A 101 0.23 -2.41 11.55
N THR A 102 0.12 -1.11 11.34
CA THR A 102 -0.99 -0.27 11.81
C THR A 102 -1.62 0.45 10.63
N LEU A 103 -2.95 0.56 10.62
CA LEU A 103 -3.67 1.36 9.64
C LEU A 103 -4.12 2.69 10.25
N SER A 104 -3.91 3.78 9.52
CA SER A 104 -4.31 5.13 9.91
C SER A 104 -4.96 5.87 8.75
N SER A 105 -5.49 7.05 9.03
CA SER A 105 -6.13 7.94 8.05
C SER A 105 -5.29 9.20 7.92
N THR A 106 -5.08 9.69 6.71
CA THR A 106 -4.60 11.07 6.50
C THR A 106 -5.67 12.08 6.90
N ASP A 107 -5.29 13.36 6.96
CA ASP A 107 -6.23 14.44 7.23
C ASP A 107 -7.42 14.41 6.26
N CYS A 108 -8.62 14.66 6.80
CA CYS A 108 -9.89 14.63 6.07
C CYS A 108 -10.35 13.26 5.55
N TYR A 109 -9.71 12.16 5.97
CA TYR A 109 -10.15 10.80 5.65
C TYR A 109 -10.82 10.11 6.84
N ILE A 110 -11.88 9.34 6.56
CA ILE A 110 -12.46 8.38 7.52
C ILE A 110 -11.86 6.99 7.27
N GLY A 111 -11.75 6.61 5.99
CA GLY A 111 -11.12 5.35 5.57
C GLY A 111 -9.64 5.27 5.96
N LYS A 112 -9.14 4.06 6.19
CA LYS A 112 -7.74 3.82 6.57
C LYS A 112 -6.85 3.70 5.33
N ASN A 113 -6.38 4.83 4.84
CA ASN A 113 -5.60 4.95 3.60
C ASN A 113 -4.08 4.93 3.79
N VAL A 114 -3.59 4.81 5.03
CA VAL A 114 -2.16 4.69 5.35
C VAL A 114 -1.88 3.36 6.03
N LYS A 115 -0.80 2.71 5.60
CA LYS A 115 -0.22 1.51 6.23
C LYS A 115 1.14 1.86 6.81
N THR A 116 1.29 1.81 8.13
CA THR A 116 2.57 2.00 8.82
C THR A 116 3.10 0.66 9.31
N PHE A 117 4.29 0.29 8.86
CA PHE A 117 4.99 -0.92 9.28
C PHE A 117 6.18 -0.55 10.17
N VAL A 118 6.19 -1.12 11.38
CA VAL A 118 7.27 -0.99 12.35
C VAL A 118 7.99 -2.33 12.42
N PRO A 119 9.20 -2.45 11.84
CA PRO A 119 10.01 -3.67 11.95
C PRO A 119 10.28 -4.00 13.42
N GLN A 120 10.21 -5.28 13.79
CA GLN A 120 10.55 -5.72 15.14
C GLN A 120 12.05 -5.60 15.44
N ASN A 121 12.88 -5.67 14.39
CA ASN A 121 14.32 -5.45 14.49
C ASN A 121 14.62 -3.97 14.24
N ASN A 122 15.19 -3.29 15.24
CA ASN A 122 15.52 -1.86 15.22
C ASN A 122 16.59 -1.45 14.18
N ASN A 123 17.09 -2.38 13.36
CA ASN A 123 18.01 -2.09 12.26
C ASN A 123 17.34 -1.37 11.08
N TYR A 124 16.00 -1.31 11.05
CA TYR A 124 15.24 -0.65 9.99
C TYR A 124 14.31 0.41 10.57
N PRO A 125 14.16 1.57 9.91
CA PRO A 125 13.21 2.60 10.35
C PRO A 125 11.77 2.10 10.23
N GLU A 126 10.87 2.75 10.97
CA GLU A 126 9.45 2.71 10.67
C GLU A 126 9.21 3.30 9.28
N GLU A 127 8.36 2.65 8.49
CA GLU A 127 7.98 3.14 7.18
C GLU A 127 6.46 3.15 7.03
N TRP A 128 5.96 4.16 6.33
CA TRP A 128 4.55 4.28 6.00
C TRP A 128 4.35 4.29 4.49
N THR A 129 3.22 3.76 4.07
CA THR A 129 2.81 3.69 2.67
C THR A 129 1.40 4.21 2.52
N GLN A 130 1.18 4.99 1.46
CA GLN A 130 -0.11 5.54 1.11
C GLN A 130 -0.81 4.59 0.14
N ILE A 131 -2.05 4.21 0.42
CA ILE A 131 -2.86 3.41 -0.51
C ILE A 131 -3.37 4.31 -1.63
N ILE A 132 -2.96 4.00 -2.87
CA ILE A 132 -3.48 4.65 -4.07
C ILE A 132 -4.82 4.01 -4.46
N TYR A 133 -4.86 2.67 -4.43
CA TYR A 133 -6.04 1.86 -4.72
C TYR A 133 -5.92 0.50 -4.06
N MET A 134 -7.03 -0.04 -3.59
CA MET A 134 -7.09 -1.39 -3.03
C MET A 134 -8.39 -2.09 -3.42
N ASN A 135 -8.24 -3.28 -4.00
CA ASN A 135 -9.28 -4.28 -4.12
C ASN A 135 -8.85 -5.49 -3.29
N CYS A 136 -9.62 -5.82 -2.24
CA CYS A 136 -9.25 -6.85 -1.28
C CYS A 136 -9.08 -8.24 -1.90
N GLU A 137 -9.71 -8.53 -3.05
CA GLU A 137 -9.72 -9.84 -3.68
C GLU A 137 -8.62 -10.03 -4.72
N THR A 138 -8.12 -8.93 -5.31
CA THR A 138 -7.27 -9.02 -6.50
C THR A 138 -5.91 -8.34 -6.34
N CYS A 139 -5.88 -7.04 -6.04
CA CYS A 139 -4.66 -6.26 -6.12
C CYS A 139 -4.73 -4.95 -5.30
N PHE A 140 -3.56 -4.40 -4.97
CA PHE A 140 -3.47 -3.03 -4.46
C PHE A 140 -2.25 -2.30 -5.02
N VAL A 141 -2.34 -0.98 -5.06
CA VAL A 141 -1.28 -0.06 -5.47
C VAL A 141 -0.99 0.87 -4.30
N ALA A 142 0.29 1.02 -3.96
CA ALA A 142 0.73 1.86 -2.85
C ALA A 142 1.87 2.79 -3.27
N ARG A 143 1.89 3.99 -2.69
CA ARG A 143 3.01 4.92 -2.73
C ARG A 143 3.90 4.74 -1.50
N HIS A 144 5.19 4.88 -1.71
CA HIS A 144 6.28 4.75 -0.75
C HIS A 144 7.01 6.10 -0.66
N PRO A 145 6.59 7.00 0.24
CA PRO A 145 7.16 8.34 0.38
C PRO A 145 8.66 8.35 0.63
N TYR A 146 9.19 7.32 1.30
CA TYR A 146 10.60 7.14 1.57
C TYR A 146 11.42 6.77 0.33
N ALA A 147 10.77 6.30 -0.74
CA ALA A 147 11.44 5.83 -1.94
C ALA A 147 11.33 6.84 -3.08
N LYS A 148 12.41 6.97 -3.86
CA LYS A 148 12.44 7.76 -5.10
C LYS A 148 11.91 9.19 -4.91
N ASN A 149 12.39 9.88 -3.87
CA ASN A 149 12.00 11.25 -3.55
C ASN A 149 10.47 11.44 -3.45
N GLY A 150 9.76 10.49 -2.83
CA GLY A 150 8.29 10.53 -2.69
C GLY A 150 7.51 9.89 -3.84
N LEU A 151 8.17 9.53 -4.94
CA LEU A 151 7.53 8.98 -6.15
C LEU A 151 7.56 7.45 -6.24
N GLY A 152 8.07 6.77 -5.21
CA GLY A 152 8.13 5.31 -5.16
C GLY A 152 6.73 4.70 -5.15
N CYS A 153 6.48 3.70 -5.99
CA CYS A 153 5.22 2.97 -6.04
C CYS A 153 5.45 1.48 -6.17
N SER A 154 4.48 0.70 -5.70
CA SER A 154 4.43 -0.76 -5.86
C SER A 154 3.03 -1.23 -6.26
N LEU A 155 2.96 -2.27 -7.07
CA LEU A 155 1.74 -3.05 -7.31
C LEU A 155 1.87 -4.44 -6.68
N TRP A 156 0.85 -4.80 -5.90
CA TRP A 156 0.75 -6.09 -5.24
C TRP A 156 -0.48 -6.85 -5.71
N ARG A 157 -0.41 -8.17 -5.75
CA ARG A 157 -1.51 -9.06 -6.13
C ARG A 157 -1.76 -10.14 -5.10
N ARG A 158 -3.02 -10.54 -4.93
CA ARG A 158 -3.40 -11.68 -4.09
C ARG A 158 -2.79 -12.97 -4.63
N SER A 159 -2.30 -13.81 -3.73
CA SER A 159 -1.79 -15.15 -4.06
C SER A 159 -2.82 -16.01 -4.78
N ASN A 160 -4.05 -16.07 -4.26
CA ASN A 160 -5.12 -16.94 -4.78
C ASN A 160 -5.58 -16.54 -6.19
N ASN A 161 -5.41 -15.27 -6.57
CA ASN A 161 -5.89 -14.72 -7.84
C ASN A 161 -4.70 -14.15 -8.66
N LEU A 162 -3.51 -14.73 -8.51
CA LEU A 162 -2.28 -14.28 -9.20
C LEU A 162 -2.39 -14.31 -10.73
N TYR A 163 -3.18 -15.24 -11.27
CA TYR A 163 -3.29 -15.49 -12.71
C TYR A 163 -4.49 -14.80 -13.36
N GLU A 164 -5.37 -14.19 -12.57
CA GLU A 164 -6.51 -13.42 -13.10
C GLU A 164 -6.02 -12.11 -13.74
N SER A 165 -6.91 -11.34 -14.35
CA SER A 165 -6.55 -9.99 -14.78
C SER A 165 -6.51 -9.03 -13.58
N ALA A 166 -5.50 -8.15 -13.54
CA ALA A 166 -5.42 -7.04 -12.60
C ALA A 166 -5.41 -5.68 -13.32
N TYR A 167 -6.07 -5.58 -14.50
CA TYR A 167 -6.02 -4.39 -15.35
C TYR A 167 -6.32 -3.07 -14.62
N CYS A 168 -7.24 -3.07 -13.65
CA CYS A 168 -7.53 -1.88 -12.85
C CYS A 168 -6.29 -1.40 -12.08
N CYS A 169 -5.59 -2.28 -11.36
CA CYS A 169 -4.39 -1.89 -10.62
C CYS A 169 -3.22 -1.54 -11.56
N GLU A 170 -3.10 -2.23 -12.69
CA GLU A 170 -2.05 -1.93 -13.68
C GLU A 170 -2.25 -0.54 -14.29
N PHE A 171 -3.49 -0.24 -14.71
CA PHE A 171 -3.86 1.09 -15.20
C PHE A 171 -3.64 2.16 -14.13
N ILE A 172 -4.10 1.93 -12.89
CA ILE A 172 -3.94 2.88 -11.78
C ILE A 172 -2.46 3.12 -11.48
N PHE A 173 -1.64 2.06 -11.48
CA PHE A 173 -0.20 2.20 -11.31
C PHE A 173 0.40 3.07 -12.42
N ASP A 174 0.07 2.80 -13.68
CA ASP A 174 0.64 3.54 -14.82
C ASP A 174 0.23 5.02 -14.82
N GLN A 175 -1.01 5.32 -14.42
CA GLN A 175 -1.49 6.69 -14.27
C GLN A 175 -0.82 7.44 -13.11
N ASN A 176 -0.69 6.81 -11.93
CA ASN A 176 -0.29 7.52 -10.70
C ASN A 176 1.21 7.48 -10.41
N CYS A 177 1.94 6.54 -11.01
CA CYS A 177 3.36 6.29 -10.74
C CYS A 177 4.27 6.60 -11.94
N GLY A 178 3.67 7.09 -13.03
CA GLY A 178 4.32 7.59 -14.24
C GLY A 178 4.98 6.52 -15.11
N ALA A 179 5.52 6.93 -16.26
CA ALA A 179 6.22 6.07 -17.24
C ALA A 179 7.63 5.62 -16.79
N SER A 180 7.83 5.49 -15.48
CA SER A 180 9.14 5.15 -14.93
C SER A 180 9.43 3.66 -15.00
N ARG A 181 10.72 3.29 -15.02
CA ARG A 181 11.16 1.90 -15.12
C ARG A 181 10.49 1.03 -14.04
N LYS A 182 9.88 -0.08 -14.48
CA LYS A 182 9.34 -1.12 -13.60
C LYS A 182 10.44 -2.13 -13.27
N TYR A 183 10.65 -2.40 -11.99
CA TYR A 183 11.44 -3.51 -11.48
C TYR A 183 10.47 -4.64 -11.14
N TYR A 184 10.43 -5.67 -11.98
CA TYR A 184 9.59 -6.85 -11.78
C TYR A 184 10.15 -7.71 -10.65
N MET A 185 9.36 -7.88 -9.60
CA MET A 185 9.76 -8.54 -8.35
C MET A 185 9.23 -9.97 -8.28
N TYR A 186 8.10 -10.23 -8.94
CA TYR A 186 7.54 -11.57 -9.09
C TYR A 186 8.00 -12.23 -10.40
N ASN A 187 8.22 -13.53 -10.33
CA ASN A 187 8.30 -14.42 -11.49
C ASN A 187 7.58 -15.75 -11.16
N PRO A 188 7.26 -16.58 -12.15
CA PRO A 188 6.60 -17.86 -11.90
C PRO A 188 7.38 -18.82 -10.98
N THR A 189 8.70 -18.65 -10.81
CA THR A 189 9.51 -19.47 -9.89
C THR A 189 9.34 -19.06 -8.41
N CYS A 190 8.65 -17.95 -8.13
CA CYS A 190 8.38 -17.49 -6.76
C CYS A 190 7.37 -18.34 -6.00
N THR A 191 6.67 -19.25 -6.68
CA THR A 191 5.84 -20.27 -6.06
C THR A 191 6.73 -21.39 -5.53
N TRP A 192 7.62 -21.08 -4.59
CA TRP A 192 8.31 -22.12 -3.84
C TRP A 192 7.25 -22.92 -3.10
N THR A 193 7.15 -24.19 -3.46
CA THR A 193 6.36 -25.21 -2.79
C THR A 193 6.68 -25.17 -1.30
N THR A 194 5.65 -25.02 -0.46
CA THR A 194 5.71 -25.47 0.92
C THR A 194 6.22 -26.91 0.88
N THR A 195 7.47 -27.13 1.29
CA THR A 195 7.91 -28.47 1.66
C THR A 195 6.91 -28.95 2.70
N THR A 196 6.09 -29.90 2.29
CA THR A 196 5.28 -30.74 3.14
C THR A 196 6.19 -31.31 4.21
N GLU A 197 6.10 -30.77 5.42
CA GLU A 197 6.40 -31.55 6.61
C GLU A 197 5.37 -32.68 6.63
N THR A 198 5.79 -33.83 6.11
CA THR A 198 5.14 -35.13 6.35
C THR A 198 5.41 -35.53 7.81
N PRO A 199 4.47 -36.23 8.46
CA PRO A 199 4.32 -36.30 9.92
C PRO A 199 5.40 -37.09 10.65
#